data_AF-A0A258E184-F1
#
_entry.id   AF-A0A258E184-F1
#
_cell.length_a   1.000
_cell.length_b   1.000
_cell.length_c   1.000
_cell.angle_alpha   90.00
_cell.angle_beta   90.00
_cell.angle_gamma   90.00
#
_symmetry.space_group_name_H-M   'P 1'
#
loop_
_entity.id
_entity.type
_entity.pdbx_description
1 polymer ?
#
loop_
_entity_poly.entity_id
_entity_poly.type
_entity_poly.pdbx_seq_one_letter_code
_entity_poly.pdbx_strand_id
1 'polypeptide(L)'
;MTQSASAPRTLYDKIFDDHVVERQEDGTCLLYIDRHLVHEVTSPQAFEGLRMTGRKVRAPAKTLAVVDHNVPTTDRTLPNPDEESVAQIAALAENTREFGIEYYDGFDVRQGIVHVIGPEQGFTLPGTTIVCGDSHTSTHGAFGALAHGIGTSEVEHVLATQTLIQKKAKNMRVTVDGVLPEGVGAKDVVLAIIGTIGTAGGTGYVIEYAGEAIRSLSMEGRMTVCNMSIEGGARAGMVAPDEKAFAYLKGKPKAPTGRHWDEALRFWETLKSDEGAFFDSEIRLDGANLPPIVSWGTSPEDVISVDGLVPDPETIADEGQRNAKKRALAYM
;
A
#
# COMPACT_ATOMS: atom_id res chain seq x y z
N MET A 1 -36.32 -18.29 10.57
CA MET A 1 -35.87 -17.03 11.18
C MET A 1 -35.26 -16.21 10.06
N THR A 2 -35.91 -15.10 9.71
CA THR A 2 -35.45 -14.17 8.68
C THR A 2 -34.07 -13.65 9.05
N GLN A 3 -33.05 -13.99 8.25
CA GLN A 3 -31.75 -13.32 8.32
C GLN A 3 -32.02 -11.82 8.19
N SER A 4 -31.74 -11.07 9.25
CA SER A 4 -31.52 -9.63 9.14
C SER A 4 -30.45 -9.47 8.07
N ALA A 5 -30.80 -8.90 6.91
CA ALA A 5 -29.81 -8.53 5.92
C ALA A 5 -28.79 -7.63 6.64
N SER A 6 -27.52 -8.06 6.71
CA SER A 6 -26.46 -7.22 7.24
C SER A 6 -26.45 -5.91 6.46
N ALA A 7 -26.23 -4.78 7.13
CA ALA A 7 -26.13 -3.48 6.47
C ALA A 7 -25.10 -3.55 5.32
N PRO A 8 -25.32 -2.84 4.19
CA PRO A 8 -24.36 -2.78 3.09
C PRO A 8 -22.96 -2.38 3.58
N ARG A 9 -21.93 -3.13 3.16
CA ARG A 9 -20.54 -2.97 3.63
C ARG A 9 -19.63 -2.45 2.52
N THR A 10 -18.66 -1.62 2.87
CA THR A 10 -17.58 -1.25 1.95
C THR A 10 -16.62 -2.43 1.72
N LEU A 11 -15.75 -2.34 0.70
CA LEU A 11 -14.66 -3.30 0.52
C LEU A 11 -13.76 -3.36 1.77
N TYR A 12 -13.43 -2.19 2.32
CA TYR A 12 -12.65 -2.10 3.56
C TYR A 12 -13.37 -2.77 4.73
N ASP A 13 -14.67 -2.53 4.91
CA ASP A 13 -15.45 -3.14 5.99
C ASP A 13 -15.45 -4.67 5.90
N LYS A 14 -15.65 -5.23 4.69
CA LYS A 14 -15.63 -6.67 4.46
C LYS A 14 -14.30 -7.28 4.90
N ILE A 15 -13.18 -6.74 4.40
CA ILE A 15 -11.86 -7.28 4.74
C ILE A 15 -11.54 -7.05 6.21
N PHE A 16 -11.76 -5.85 6.74
CA PHE A 16 -11.46 -5.56 8.14
C PHE A 16 -12.22 -6.51 9.07
N ASP A 17 -13.54 -6.63 8.89
CA ASP A 17 -14.39 -7.42 9.78
C ASP A 17 -14.11 -8.93 9.68
N ASP A 18 -13.78 -9.44 8.48
CA ASP A 18 -13.40 -10.84 8.27
C ASP A 18 -12.07 -11.21 8.95
N HIS A 19 -11.24 -10.23 9.32
CA HIS A 19 -9.93 -10.43 9.94
C HIS A 19 -9.89 -10.03 11.43
N VAL A 20 -10.99 -9.58 12.02
CA VAL A 20 -11.04 -9.27 13.46
C VAL A 20 -10.98 -10.57 14.25
N VAL A 21 -9.92 -10.73 15.05
CA VAL A 21 -9.79 -11.83 16.02
C VAL A 21 -10.55 -11.49 17.30
N GLU A 22 -10.39 -10.27 17.77
CA GLU A 22 -11.01 -9.77 18.99
C GLU A 22 -11.29 -8.27 18.88
N ARG A 23 -12.41 -7.81 19.45
CA ARG A 23 -12.78 -6.40 19.53
C ARG A 23 -12.99 -6.01 20.99
N GLN A 24 -12.25 -5.00 21.43
CA GLN A 24 -12.35 -4.42 22.76
C GLN A 24 -13.53 -3.42 22.82
N GLU A 25 -13.96 -3.10 24.04
CA GLU A 25 -15.10 -2.20 24.30
C GLU A 25 -14.87 -0.78 23.73
N ASP A 26 -13.62 -0.31 23.67
CA ASP A 26 -13.26 1.01 23.13
C ASP A 26 -13.18 1.05 21.59
N GLY A 27 -13.48 -0.06 20.92
CA GLY A 27 -13.43 -0.22 19.47
C GLY A 27 -12.06 -0.65 18.92
N THR A 28 -11.03 -0.78 19.76
CA THR A 28 -9.74 -1.35 19.37
C THR A 28 -9.90 -2.81 18.99
N CYS A 29 -9.29 -3.22 17.87
CA CYS A 29 -9.36 -4.57 17.34
C CYS A 29 -7.98 -5.22 17.33
N LEU A 30 -7.93 -6.51 17.64
CA LEU A 30 -6.82 -7.37 17.26
C LEU A 30 -7.12 -7.93 15.88
N LEU A 31 -6.34 -7.52 14.88
CA LEU A 31 -6.51 -7.92 13.48
C LEU A 31 -5.55 -9.06 13.15
N TYR A 32 -6.04 -10.09 12.46
CA TYR A 32 -5.20 -11.13 11.91
C TYR A 32 -4.43 -10.62 10.68
N ILE A 33 -3.14 -10.93 10.58
CA ILE A 33 -2.29 -10.54 9.45
C ILE A 33 -2.00 -11.75 8.55
N ASP A 34 -2.43 -11.72 7.29
CA ASP A 34 -2.20 -12.84 6.37
C ASP A 34 -0.78 -12.92 5.85
N ARG A 35 -0.18 -11.76 5.56
CA ARG A 35 1.12 -11.65 4.91
C ARG A 35 1.94 -10.52 5.53
N HIS A 36 3.20 -10.80 5.74
CA HIS A 36 4.17 -9.84 6.25
C HIS A 36 5.34 -9.76 5.27
N LEU A 37 5.62 -8.57 4.75
CA LEU A 37 6.83 -8.32 3.99
C LEU A 37 7.86 -7.68 4.91
N VAL A 38 9.13 -8.08 4.79
CA VAL A 38 10.22 -7.50 5.58
C VAL A 38 11.41 -7.18 4.67
N HIS A 39 12.15 -6.14 5.05
CA HIS A 39 13.35 -5.68 4.36
C HIS A 39 14.43 -5.28 5.37
N GLU A 40 15.63 -4.98 4.90
CA GLU A 40 16.85 -4.88 5.70
C GLU A 40 16.92 -3.65 6.61
N VAL A 41 16.13 -2.61 6.34
CA VAL A 41 16.23 -1.34 7.07
C VAL A 41 15.46 -1.40 8.39
N THR A 42 14.22 -1.89 8.37
CA THR A 42 13.29 -1.74 9.51
C THR A 42 13.10 -3.03 10.32
N SER A 43 13.47 -4.18 9.77
CA SER A 43 13.30 -5.48 10.42
C SER A 43 14.40 -5.94 11.39
N PRO A 44 15.68 -5.53 11.32
CA PRO A 44 16.73 -6.10 12.17
C PRO A 44 16.44 -6.01 13.68
N GLN A 45 15.95 -4.85 14.15
CA GLN A 45 15.61 -4.65 15.56
C GLN A 45 14.47 -5.56 16.02
N ALA A 46 13.49 -5.84 15.16
CA ALA A 46 12.37 -6.72 15.50
C ALA A 46 12.84 -8.17 15.71
N PHE A 47 13.75 -8.66 14.88
CA PHE A 47 14.33 -9.99 15.07
C PHE A 47 15.19 -10.09 16.33
N GLU A 48 15.95 -9.03 16.66
CA GLU A 48 16.70 -8.98 17.91
C GLU A 48 15.78 -8.99 19.14
N GLY A 49 14.66 -8.27 19.10
CA GLY A 49 13.63 -8.32 20.15
C GLY A 49 13.08 -9.72 20.39
N LEU A 50 12.82 -10.49 19.32
CA LEU A 50 12.43 -11.89 19.43
C LEU A 50 13.52 -12.73 20.11
N ARG A 51 14.78 -12.56 19.68
CA ARG A 51 15.93 -13.31 20.23
C ARG A 51 16.12 -13.04 21.72
N MET A 52 16.10 -11.77 22.11
CA MET A 52 16.23 -11.33 23.50
C MET A 52 15.09 -11.82 24.40
N THR A 53 13.90 -12.02 23.83
CA THR A 53 12.73 -12.53 24.57
C THR A 53 12.52 -14.04 24.43
N GLY A 54 13.42 -14.75 23.76
CA GLY A 54 13.34 -16.20 23.54
C GLY A 54 12.15 -16.62 22.66
N ARG A 55 11.62 -15.71 21.83
CA ARG A 55 10.48 -15.96 20.95
C ARG A 55 10.94 -16.43 19.58
N LYS A 56 10.02 -17.10 18.87
CA LYS A 56 10.18 -17.49 17.47
C LYS A 56 9.18 -16.71 16.61
N VAL A 57 9.47 -16.65 15.31
CA VAL A 57 8.50 -16.16 14.33
C VAL A 57 7.31 -17.12 14.29
N ARG A 58 6.10 -16.60 14.47
CA ARG A 58 4.87 -17.38 14.64
C ARG A 58 4.49 -18.19 13.42
N ALA A 59 4.60 -17.60 12.22
CA ALA A 59 4.30 -18.27 10.96
C ALA A 59 5.30 -17.84 9.87
N PRO A 60 6.52 -18.42 9.84
CA PRO A 60 7.58 -18.02 8.91
C PRO A 60 7.16 -18.05 7.44
N ALA A 61 6.32 -19.01 7.05
CA ALA A 61 5.80 -19.13 5.68
C ALA A 61 4.81 -18.01 5.27
N LYS A 62 4.34 -17.19 6.22
CA LYS A 62 3.52 -15.99 5.97
C LYS A 62 4.36 -14.71 5.92
N THR A 63 5.68 -14.84 6.08
CA THR A 63 6.64 -13.74 5.97
C THR A 63 7.52 -13.95 4.74
N LEU A 64 7.76 -12.89 3.98
CA LEU A 64 8.68 -12.89 2.84
C LEU A 64 9.67 -11.74 3.00
N ALA A 65 10.96 -12.05 2.88
CA ALA A 65 12.04 -11.10 3.00
C ALA A 65 12.69 -10.81 1.64
N VAL A 66 13.07 -9.57 1.41
CA VAL A 66 13.85 -9.13 0.25
C VAL A 66 14.80 -8.03 0.66
N VAL A 67 15.95 -7.94 -0.02
CA VAL A 67 16.78 -6.72 0.03
C VAL A 67 16.43 -5.79 -1.12
N ASP A 68 16.15 -4.52 -0.83
CA ASP A 68 15.81 -3.55 -1.88
C ASP A 68 16.19 -2.08 -1.61
N HIS A 69 16.40 -1.66 -0.36
CA HIS A 69 16.75 -0.26 -0.03
C HIS A 69 18.26 0.02 -0.13
N ASN A 70 19.08 -0.96 0.25
CA ASN A 70 20.53 -0.85 0.41
C ASN A 70 21.31 -1.58 -0.70
N VAL A 71 20.61 -2.05 -1.73
CA VAL A 71 21.25 -2.70 -2.88
C VAL A 71 21.81 -1.62 -3.81
N PRO A 72 23.13 -1.65 -4.13
CA PRO A 72 23.73 -0.62 -4.96
C PRO A 72 23.13 -0.61 -6.37
N THR A 73 22.95 0.59 -6.91
CA THR A 73 22.54 0.83 -8.31
C THR A 73 23.73 0.76 -9.29
N THR A 74 24.96 0.65 -8.75
CA THR A 74 26.21 0.40 -9.48
C THR A 74 26.47 -1.10 -9.66
N ASP A 75 27.62 -1.48 -10.22
CA ASP A 75 28.02 -2.88 -10.39
C ASP A 75 27.99 -3.65 -9.05
N ARG A 76 27.00 -4.53 -8.90
CA ARG A 76 26.76 -5.32 -7.69
C ARG A 76 27.79 -6.42 -7.47
N THR A 77 28.63 -6.72 -8.46
CA THR A 77 29.75 -7.67 -8.27
C THR A 77 30.88 -7.08 -7.42
N LEU A 78 30.91 -5.76 -7.27
CA LEU A 78 31.81 -5.05 -6.39
C LEU A 78 31.24 -4.98 -4.96
N PRO A 79 32.10 -4.85 -3.93
CA PRO A 79 31.64 -4.61 -2.57
C PRO A 79 30.76 -3.37 -2.49
N ASN A 80 29.68 -3.43 -1.70
CA ASN A 80 28.89 -2.26 -1.39
C ASN A 80 29.76 -1.26 -0.62
N PRO A 81 29.91 -0.01 -1.10
CA PRO A 81 30.81 0.97 -0.48
C PRO A 81 30.31 1.50 0.88
N ASP A 82 29.03 1.28 1.21
CA ASP A 82 28.44 1.69 2.48
C ASP A 82 28.46 0.54 3.50
N GLU A 83 29.25 0.70 4.56
CA GLU A 83 29.39 -0.29 5.63
C GLU A 83 28.09 -0.53 6.40
N GLU A 84 27.22 0.48 6.54
CA GLU A 84 25.93 0.33 7.21
C GLU A 84 24.99 -0.54 6.36
N SER A 85 24.90 -0.25 5.07
CA SER A 85 24.18 -1.08 4.10
C SER A 85 24.63 -2.54 4.13
N VAL A 86 25.95 -2.80 4.17
CA VAL A 86 26.50 -4.17 4.28
C VAL A 86 26.02 -4.86 5.56
N ALA A 87 26.08 -4.16 6.69
CA ALA A 87 25.67 -4.71 7.99
C ALA A 87 24.17 -5.04 8.01
N GLN A 88 23.31 -4.17 7.47
CA GLN A 88 21.86 -4.37 7.42
C GLN A 88 21.49 -5.56 6.51
N ILE A 89 22.10 -5.67 5.32
CA ILE A 89 21.91 -6.80 4.41
C ILE A 89 22.33 -8.13 5.07
N ALA A 90 23.50 -8.14 5.71
CA ALA A 90 24.00 -9.33 6.41
C ALA A 90 23.09 -9.71 7.58
N ALA A 91 22.59 -8.74 8.34
CA ALA A 91 21.65 -8.96 9.43
C ALA A 91 20.33 -9.58 8.94
N LEU A 92 19.76 -9.09 7.84
CA LEU A 92 18.55 -9.70 7.26
C LEU A 92 18.80 -11.14 6.81
N ALA A 93 19.91 -11.41 6.12
CA ALA A 93 20.27 -12.76 5.69
C ALA A 93 20.41 -13.73 6.88
N GLU A 94 21.05 -13.30 7.96
CA GLU A 94 21.19 -14.12 9.16
C GLU A 94 19.84 -14.34 9.87
N ASN A 95 19.04 -13.29 10.01
CA ASN A 95 17.72 -13.38 10.63
C ASN A 95 16.79 -14.32 9.86
N THR A 96 16.72 -14.19 8.53
CA THR A 96 15.87 -15.05 7.71
C THR A 96 16.29 -16.52 7.80
N ARG A 97 17.60 -16.80 7.82
CA ARG A 97 18.15 -18.15 8.04
C ARG A 97 17.81 -18.71 9.42
N GLU A 98 17.96 -17.92 10.48
CA GLU A 98 17.67 -18.36 11.86
C GLU A 98 16.18 -18.64 12.08
N PHE A 99 15.31 -17.78 11.53
CA PHE A 99 13.87 -17.85 11.75
C PHE A 99 13.11 -18.61 10.66
N GLY A 100 13.80 -19.12 9.64
CA GLY A 100 13.22 -19.94 8.57
C GLY A 100 12.28 -19.16 7.64
N ILE A 101 12.63 -17.92 7.33
CA ILE A 101 11.87 -17.03 6.44
C ILE A 101 12.43 -17.14 5.03
N GLU A 102 11.56 -17.19 4.03
CA GLU A 102 11.98 -17.12 2.62
C GLU A 102 12.58 -15.75 2.31
N TYR A 103 13.75 -15.76 1.69
CA TYR A 103 14.57 -14.57 1.46
C TYR A 103 15.02 -14.48 0.01
N TYR A 104 14.82 -13.32 -0.61
CA TYR A 104 15.38 -12.96 -1.91
C TYR A 104 16.58 -12.04 -1.69
N ASP A 105 17.78 -12.60 -1.82
CA ASP A 105 19.02 -11.86 -1.73
C ASP A 105 19.27 -10.95 -2.95
N GLY A 106 20.32 -10.13 -2.89
CA GLY A 106 20.63 -9.14 -3.93
C GLY A 106 20.94 -9.69 -5.33
N PHE A 107 21.11 -11.01 -5.47
CA PHE A 107 21.41 -11.71 -6.72
C PHE A 107 20.30 -12.70 -7.12
N ASP A 108 19.25 -12.89 -6.31
CA ASP A 108 18.08 -13.67 -6.71
C ASP A 108 17.39 -12.99 -7.91
N VAL A 109 17.03 -13.76 -8.93
CA VAL A 109 16.35 -13.24 -10.13
C VAL A 109 14.98 -12.61 -9.81
N ARG A 110 14.39 -12.97 -8.67
CA ARG A 110 13.12 -12.45 -8.16
C ARG A 110 13.30 -11.21 -7.29
N GLN A 111 14.54 -10.82 -6.98
CA GLN A 111 14.82 -9.62 -6.20
C GLN A 111 14.33 -8.38 -6.96
N GLY A 112 13.70 -7.48 -6.22
CA GLY A 112 13.16 -6.23 -6.70
C GLY A 112 12.58 -5.44 -5.53
N ILE A 113 11.94 -4.31 -5.82
CA ILE A 113 11.30 -3.48 -4.81
C ILE A 113 10.24 -4.30 -4.06
N VAL A 114 10.20 -4.22 -2.73
CA VAL A 114 9.36 -5.05 -1.85
C VAL A 114 7.87 -5.04 -2.23
N HIS A 115 7.36 -3.90 -2.70
CA HIS A 115 5.96 -3.76 -3.13
C HIS A 115 5.67 -4.27 -4.54
N VAL A 116 6.71 -4.58 -5.32
CA VAL A 116 6.63 -5.16 -6.67
C VAL A 116 6.77 -6.68 -6.60
N ILE A 117 7.72 -7.19 -5.79
CA ILE A 117 7.94 -8.64 -5.68
C ILE A 117 6.74 -9.36 -5.07
N GLY A 118 6.01 -8.73 -4.14
CA GLY A 118 4.80 -9.31 -3.55
C GLY A 118 3.77 -9.75 -4.61
N PRO A 119 3.27 -8.82 -5.45
CA PRO A 119 2.39 -9.15 -6.57
C PRO A 119 3.02 -10.08 -7.61
N GLU A 120 4.28 -9.86 -7.99
CA GLU A 120 4.95 -10.68 -9.02
C GLU A 120 5.08 -12.14 -8.62
N GLN A 121 5.25 -12.42 -7.32
CA GLN A 121 5.26 -13.77 -6.79
C GLN A 121 3.85 -14.32 -6.52
N GLY A 122 2.79 -13.51 -6.57
CA GLY A 122 1.44 -13.89 -6.14
C GLY A 122 1.33 -14.02 -4.61
N PHE A 123 2.20 -13.34 -3.86
CA PHE A 123 2.13 -13.25 -2.39
C PHE A 123 1.03 -12.27 -1.96
N THR A 124 0.82 -11.22 -2.77
CA THR A 124 -0.31 -10.30 -2.66
C THR A 124 -1.55 -10.90 -3.31
N LEU A 125 -2.60 -11.10 -2.52
CA LEU A 125 -3.87 -11.66 -2.98
C LEU A 125 -5.05 -10.81 -2.53
N PRO A 126 -6.14 -10.73 -3.32
CA PRO A 126 -7.35 -10.04 -2.91
C PRO A 126 -7.94 -10.60 -1.61
N GLY A 127 -8.46 -9.70 -0.79
CA GLY A 127 -9.10 -10.04 0.48
C GLY A 127 -8.14 -10.21 1.65
N THR A 128 -6.82 -10.10 1.43
CA THR A 128 -5.83 -10.33 2.48
C THR A 128 -5.48 -9.07 3.28
N THR A 129 -5.00 -9.25 4.50
CA THR A 129 -4.30 -8.22 5.28
C THR A 129 -2.78 -8.34 5.08
N ILE A 130 -2.14 -7.24 4.67
CA ILE A 130 -0.71 -7.20 4.36
C ILE A 130 -0.03 -6.04 5.08
N VAL A 131 1.09 -6.31 5.73
CA VAL A 131 1.88 -5.28 6.41
C VAL A 131 3.36 -5.38 6.06
N CYS A 132 4.07 -4.25 6.16
CA CYS A 132 5.52 -4.16 6.02
C CYS A 132 6.01 -2.97 6.84
N GLY A 133 7.29 -2.97 7.21
CA GLY A 133 7.96 -1.81 7.82
C GLY A 133 8.16 -0.62 6.87
N ASP A 134 7.45 -0.57 5.74
CA ASP A 134 7.55 0.45 4.70
C ASP A 134 6.21 1.18 4.52
N SER A 135 6.26 2.50 4.37
CA SER A 135 5.09 3.37 4.23
C SER A 135 4.23 3.05 3.01
N HIS A 136 4.84 2.61 1.90
CA HIS A 136 4.21 2.41 0.61
C HIS A 136 3.57 1.03 0.45
N THR A 137 3.43 0.28 1.54
CA THR A 137 2.70 -0.99 1.59
C THR A 137 1.25 -0.88 1.08
N SER A 138 0.68 0.33 1.14
CA SER A 138 -0.58 0.70 0.49
C SER A 138 -0.67 0.23 -0.98
N THR A 139 0.45 0.11 -1.71
CA THR A 139 0.54 -0.40 -3.08
C THR A 139 -0.25 -1.70 -3.30
N HIS A 140 -0.21 -2.62 -2.33
CA HIS A 140 -0.87 -3.92 -2.47
C HIS A 140 -2.40 -3.83 -2.46
N GLY A 141 -2.97 -2.72 -2.00
CA GLY A 141 -4.41 -2.49 -2.07
C GLY A 141 -4.95 -2.35 -3.49
N ALA A 142 -4.09 -2.19 -4.50
CA ALA A 142 -4.45 -2.29 -5.91
C ALA A 142 -5.10 -3.63 -6.28
N PHE A 143 -4.83 -4.67 -5.49
CA PHE A 143 -5.38 -6.02 -5.63
C PHE A 143 -6.60 -6.26 -4.71
N GLY A 144 -7.12 -5.24 -4.05
CA GLY A 144 -8.18 -5.39 -3.04
C GLY A 144 -7.69 -6.05 -1.75
N ALA A 145 -6.43 -5.80 -1.36
CA ALA A 145 -5.90 -6.17 -0.06
C ALA A 145 -6.00 -4.98 0.91
N LEU A 146 -6.19 -5.24 2.20
CA LEU A 146 -6.01 -4.22 3.23
C LEU A 146 -4.53 -4.18 3.59
N ALA A 147 -3.80 -3.24 2.99
CA ALA A 147 -2.35 -3.17 3.08
C ALA A 147 -1.85 -1.82 3.59
N HIS A 148 -0.97 -1.82 4.59
CA HIS A 148 -0.46 -0.59 5.20
C HIS A 148 0.91 -0.79 5.86
N GLY A 149 1.67 0.31 5.93
CA GLY A 149 2.95 0.35 6.63
C GLY A 149 2.77 0.30 8.14
N ILE A 150 3.74 -0.32 8.82
CA ILE A 150 3.76 -0.47 10.28
C ILE A 150 5.14 -0.07 10.85
N GLY A 151 5.18 0.31 12.13
CA GLY A 151 6.43 0.65 12.79
C GLY A 151 7.25 -0.57 13.21
N THR A 152 8.53 -0.39 13.54
CA THR A 152 9.45 -1.47 13.95
C THR A 152 8.92 -2.32 15.13
N SER A 153 8.28 -1.69 16.13
CA SER A 153 7.67 -2.43 17.24
C SER A 153 6.47 -3.29 16.80
N GLU A 154 5.73 -2.83 15.80
CA GLU A 154 4.63 -3.59 15.21
C GLU A 154 5.15 -4.73 14.34
N VAL A 155 6.29 -4.55 13.63
CA VAL A 155 6.98 -5.63 12.90
C VAL A 155 7.30 -6.77 13.87
N GLU A 156 7.90 -6.48 15.02
CA GLU A 156 8.17 -7.50 16.05
C GLU A 156 6.87 -8.18 16.52
N HIS A 157 5.82 -7.39 16.77
CA HIS A 157 4.54 -7.92 17.23
C HIS A 157 3.91 -8.87 16.21
N VAL A 158 3.91 -8.53 14.92
CA VAL A 158 3.40 -9.38 13.85
C VAL A 158 4.26 -10.64 13.71
N LEU A 159 5.59 -10.52 13.77
CA LEU A 159 6.47 -11.70 13.75
C LEU A 159 6.18 -12.63 14.95
N ALA A 160 5.93 -12.08 16.14
CA ALA A 160 5.68 -12.86 17.35
C ALA A 160 4.27 -13.50 17.41
N THR A 161 3.25 -12.87 16.81
CA THR A 161 1.84 -13.21 17.06
C THR A 161 1.02 -13.49 15.81
N GLN A 162 1.46 -13.00 14.64
CA GLN A 162 0.69 -12.95 13.40
C GLN A 162 -0.57 -12.08 13.48
N THR A 163 -0.61 -11.15 14.45
CA THR A 163 -1.71 -10.22 14.66
C THR A 163 -1.20 -8.80 14.82
N LEU A 164 -2.10 -7.82 14.75
CA LEU A 164 -1.79 -6.41 14.97
C LEU A 164 -2.95 -5.70 15.67
N ILE A 165 -2.65 -4.86 16.66
CA ILE A 165 -3.64 -4.01 17.31
C ILE A 165 -3.93 -2.80 16.42
N GLN A 166 -5.18 -2.60 16.02
CA GLN A 166 -5.60 -1.50 15.15
C GLN A 166 -6.94 -0.90 15.60
N LYS A 167 -7.12 0.40 15.39
CA LYS A 167 -8.44 1.04 15.41
C LYS A 167 -8.96 1.13 13.98
N LYS A 168 -10.24 0.80 13.78
CA LYS A 168 -10.87 0.87 12.46
C LYS A 168 -10.85 2.33 11.98
N ALA A 169 -10.36 2.53 10.76
CA ALA A 169 -10.35 3.83 10.10
C ALA A 169 -11.74 4.15 9.53
N LYS A 170 -11.92 5.40 9.10
CA LYS A 170 -13.12 5.81 8.36
C LYS A 170 -13.01 5.41 6.88
N ASN A 171 -14.16 5.30 6.21
CA ASN A 171 -14.23 5.00 4.79
C ASN A 171 -14.21 6.29 3.97
N MET A 172 -13.26 6.44 3.05
CA MET A 172 -13.29 7.49 2.02
C MET A 172 -13.43 6.85 0.65
N ARG A 173 -14.26 7.40 -0.23
CA ARG A 173 -14.31 7.02 -1.65
C ARG A 173 -13.82 8.15 -2.52
N VAL A 174 -12.90 7.84 -3.42
CA VAL A 174 -12.48 8.75 -4.49
C VAL A 174 -12.90 8.14 -5.82
N THR A 175 -13.87 8.76 -6.49
CA THR A 175 -14.38 8.31 -7.79
C THR A 175 -13.79 9.15 -8.90
N VAL A 176 -13.14 8.51 -9.86
CA VAL A 176 -12.62 9.15 -11.07
C VAL A 176 -13.32 8.54 -12.29
N ASP A 177 -14.26 9.27 -12.87
CA ASP A 177 -15.07 8.83 -14.01
C ASP A 177 -14.63 9.52 -15.31
N GLY A 178 -14.97 8.94 -16.45
CA GLY A 178 -14.55 9.43 -17.76
C GLY A 178 -13.27 8.77 -18.29
N VAL A 179 -13.08 8.87 -19.60
CA VAL A 179 -11.92 8.32 -20.30
C VAL A 179 -10.75 9.30 -20.19
N LEU A 180 -9.61 8.82 -19.68
CA LEU A 180 -8.40 9.63 -19.57
C LEU A 180 -7.94 10.12 -20.95
N PRO A 181 -7.60 11.41 -21.11
CA PRO A 181 -7.03 11.94 -22.35
C PRO A 181 -5.70 11.27 -22.73
N GLU A 182 -5.30 11.41 -23.98
CA GLU A 182 -3.98 10.97 -24.43
C GLU A 182 -2.87 11.67 -23.62
N GLY A 183 -1.86 10.91 -23.21
CA GLY A 183 -0.75 11.41 -22.39
C GLY A 183 -1.06 11.48 -20.88
N VAL A 184 -2.29 11.16 -20.46
CA VAL A 184 -2.70 11.15 -19.05
C VAL A 184 -2.76 9.71 -18.55
N GLY A 185 -2.02 9.42 -17.48
CA GLY A 185 -1.90 8.09 -16.89
C GLY A 185 -2.26 8.04 -15.40
N ALA A 186 -1.99 6.89 -14.80
CA ALA A 186 -2.26 6.64 -13.38
C ALA A 186 -1.56 7.63 -12.44
N LYS A 187 -0.37 8.10 -12.82
CA LYS A 187 0.38 9.08 -12.03
C LYS A 187 -0.34 10.43 -11.99
N ASP A 188 -0.86 10.89 -13.13
CA ASP A 188 -1.63 12.13 -13.21
C ASP A 188 -2.92 12.02 -12.40
N VAL A 189 -3.60 10.88 -12.48
CA VAL A 189 -4.80 10.61 -11.66
C VAL A 189 -4.50 10.75 -10.18
N VAL A 190 -3.47 10.08 -9.66
CA VAL A 190 -3.20 10.14 -8.22
C VAL A 190 -2.64 11.50 -7.79
N LEU A 191 -1.87 12.18 -8.64
CA LEU A 191 -1.45 13.57 -8.37
C LEU A 191 -2.65 14.53 -8.34
N ALA A 192 -3.63 14.37 -9.24
CA ALA A 192 -4.86 15.16 -9.21
C ALA A 192 -5.66 14.92 -7.92
N ILE A 193 -5.73 13.66 -7.46
CA ILE A 193 -6.36 13.30 -6.19
C ILE A 193 -5.63 13.99 -5.03
N ILE A 194 -4.30 13.84 -4.92
CA ILE A 194 -3.50 14.43 -3.84
C ILE A 194 -3.58 15.96 -3.88
N GLY A 195 -3.53 16.58 -5.04
CA GLY A 195 -3.73 18.03 -5.18
C GLY A 195 -5.11 18.51 -4.76
N THR A 196 -6.14 17.65 -4.86
CA THR A 196 -7.50 17.95 -4.44
C THR A 196 -7.69 17.80 -2.93
N ILE A 197 -7.14 16.74 -2.34
CA ILE A 197 -7.35 16.41 -0.91
C ILE A 197 -6.27 16.99 0.01
N GLY A 198 -5.11 17.34 -0.53
CA GLY A 198 -3.91 17.70 0.22
C GLY A 198 -3.24 16.51 0.90
N THR A 199 -2.03 16.73 1.40
CA THR A 199 -1.22 15.72 2.09
C THR A 199 -1.84 15.19 3.38
N ALA A 200 -2.79 15.93 3.96
CA ALA A 200 -3.52 15.53 5.17
C ALA A 200 -4.95 15.01 4.88
N GLY A 201 -5.42 15.06 3.63
CA GLY A 201 -6.83 14.82 3.29
C GLY A 201 -7.34 13.42 3.64
N GLY A 202 -6.48 12.41 3.50
CA GLY A 202 -6.76 11.01 3.82
C GLY A 202 -6.49 10.62 5.28
N THR A 203 -6.07 11.55 6.14
CA THR A 203 -5.70 11.24 7.53
C THR A 203 -6.87 10.60 8.28
N GLY A 204 -6.66 9.38 8.79
CA GLY A 204 -7.68 8.63 9.52
C GLY A 204 -8.68 7.87 8.63
N TYR A 205 -8.46 7.84 7.32
CA TYR A 205 -9.27 7.11 6.35
C TYR A 205 -8.50 5.96 5.71
N VAL A 206 -9.26 4.97 5.22
CA VAL A 206 -8.87 4.09 4.12
C VAL A 206 -9.60 4.58 2.87
N ILE A 207 -8.85 4.76 1.78
CA ILE A 207 -9.41 5.26 0.52
C ILE A 207 -9.81 4.09 -0.37
N GLU A 208 -11.05 4.05 -0.84
CA GLU A 208 -11.49 3.22 -1.94
C GLU A 208 -11.46 4.03 -3.24
N TYR A 209 -10.59 3.63 -4.18
CA TYR A 209 -10.51 4.24 -5.51
C TYR A 209 -11.48 3.53 -6.46
N ALA A 210 -12.38 4.33 -7.04
CA ALA A 210 -13.47 3.84 -7.88
C ALA A 210 -13.62 4.70 -9.15
N GLY A 211 -14.57 4.32 -10.00
CA GLY A 211 -14.88 5.03 -11.24
C GLY A 211 -14.27 4.41 -12.49
N GLU A 212 -14.75 4.87 -13.64
CA GLU A 212 -14.35 4.36 -14.95
C GLU A 212 -12.84 4.45 -15.20
N ALA A 213 -12.22 5.58 -14.85
CA ALA A 213 -10.79 5.79 -15.07
C ALA A 213 -9.95 4.80 -14.25
N ILE A 214 -10.30 4.56 -12.98
CA ILE A 214 -9.58 3.60 -12.13
C ILE A 214 -9.71 2.16 -12.66
N ARG A 215 -10.92 1.78 -13.10
CA ARG A 215 -11.14 0.45 -13.71
C ARG A 215 -10.38 0.29 -15.02
N SER A 216 -10.21 1.35 -15.81
CA SER A 216 -9.55 1.30 -17.12
C SER A 216 -8.02 1.17 -17.02
N LEU A 217 -7.39 1.54 -15.90
CA LEU A 217 -5.96 1.36 -15.64
C LEU A 217 -5.50 -0.11 -15.74
N SER A 218 -4.21 -0.32 -16.03
CA SER A 218 -3.55 -1.62 -15.83
C SER A 218 -3.38 -1.92 -14.33
N MET A 219 -2.92 -3.12 -13.99
CA MET A 219 -2.62 -3.43 -12.58
C MET A 219 -1.49 -2.56 -12.03
N GLU A 220 -0.46 -2.32 -12.83
CA GLU A 220 0.65 -1.43 -12.48
C GLU A 220 0.15 0.01 -12.29
N GLY A 221 -0.79 0.47 -13.12
CA GLY A 221 -1.44 1.76 -12.93
C GLY A 221 -2.22 1.84 -11.62
N ARG A 222 -2.97 0.79 -11.26
CA ARG A 222 -3.65 0.73 -9.94
C ARG A 222 -2.65 0.69 -8.79
N MET A 223 -1.53 -0.02 -8.95
CA MET A 223 -0.43 -0.01 -7.99
C MET A 223 0.13 1.39 -7.82
N THR A 224 0.32 2.17 -8.89
CA THR A 224 0.73 3.58 -8.80
C THR A 224 -0.25 4.42 -7.97
N VAL A 225 -1.56 4.26 -8.18
CA VAL A 225 -2.58 5.01 -7.43
C VAL A 225 -2.57 4.60 -5.95
N CYS A 226 -2.59 3.30 -5.65
CA CYS A 226 -2.61 2.81 -4.28
C CYS A 226 -1.30 3.13 -3.53
N ASN A 227 -0.15 3.05 -4.21
CA ASN A 227 1.16 3.39 -3.67
C ASN A 227 1.15 4.80 -3.06
N MET A 228 0.64 5.78 -3.81
CA MET A 228 0.66 7.17 -3.39
C MET A 228 -0.47 7.58 -2.43
N SER A 229 -1.22 6.62 -1.86
CA SER A 229 -2.24 6.91 -0.85
C SER A 229 -1.64 7.57 0.40
N ILE A 230 -0.39 7.21 0.73
CA ILE A 230 0.30 7.75 1.89
C ILE A 230 0.70 9.22 1.71
N GLU A 231 1.06 9.65 0.50
CA GLU A 231 1.27 11.06 0.16
C GLU A 231 -0.01 11.89 0.26
N GLY A 232 -1.19 11.27 0.09
CA GLY A 232 -2.49 11.87 0.38
C GLY A 232 -2.91 11.77 1.86
N GLY A 233 -2.07 11.20 2.73
CA GLY A 233 -2.29 11.06 4.18
C GLY A 233 -3.06 9.82 4.60
N ALA A 234 -3.52 8.98 3.67
CA ALA A 234 -4.21 7.74 3.99
C ALA A 234 -3.24 6.58 4.20
N ARG A 235 -3.44 5.81 5.28
CA ARG A 235 -2.58 4.65 5.59
C ARG A 235 -2.74 3.49 4.60
N ALA A 236 -3.89 3.39 3.95
CA ALA A 236 -4.17 2.39 2.94
C ALA A 236 -5.09 2.97 1.86
N GLY A 237 -4.93 2.45 0.64
CA GLY A 237 -5.82 2.73 -0.46
C GLY A 237 -6.10 1.46 -1.25
N MET A 238 -7.33 1.27 -1.71
CA MET A 238 -7.83 0.00 -2.21
C MET A 238 -8.59 0.17 -3.51
N VAL A 239 -8.41 -0.79 -4.43
CA VAL A 239 -9.23 -0.94 -5.63
C VAL A 239 -9.94 -2.29 -5.54
N ALA A 240 -11.24 -2.32 -5.84
CA ALA A 240 -11.97 -3.59 -5.90
C ALA A 240 -11.35 -4.49 -6.99
N PRO A 241 -10.99 -5.74 -6.67
CA PRO A 241 -10.42 -6.66 -7.62
C PRO A 241 -11.44 -7.01 -8.71
N ASP A 242 -10.95 -7.12 -9.94
CA ASP A 242 -11.73 -7.47 -11.11
C ASP A 242 -10.94 -8.41 -12.02
N GLU A 243 -11.42 -8.63 -13.24
CA GLU A 243 -10.83 -9.57 -14.19
C GLU A 243 -9.35 -9.24 -14.50
N LYS A 244 -8.93 -7.97 -14.42
CA LYS A 244 -7.51 -7.60 -14.61
C LYS A 244 -6.64 -8.07 -13.46
N ALA A 245 -7.12 -7.94 -12.22
CA ALA A 245 -6.42 -8.46 -11.06
C ALA A 245 -6.33 -9.99 -11.13
N PHE A 246 -7.41 -10.66 -11.53
CA PHE A 246 -7.44 -12.12 -11.66
C PHE A 246 -6.51 -12.60 -12.76
N ALA A 247 -6.50 -11.94 -13.92
CA ALA A 247 -5.60 -12.27 -15.01
C ALA A 247 -4.13 -12.09 -14.61
N TYR A 248 -3.80 -11.01 -13.88
CA TYR A 248 -2.45 -10.76 -13.40
C TYR A 248 -1.96 -11.86 -12.46
N LEU A 249 -2.81 -12.33 -11.54
CA LEU A 249 -2.45 -13.32 -10.53
C LEU A 249 -2.41 -14.76 -11.04
N LYS A 250 -3.05 -15.05 -12.18
CA LYS A 250 -3.16 -16.40 -12.71
C LYS A 250 -1.78 -16.98 -13.04
N GLY A 251 -1.45 -18.10 -12.41
CA GLY A 251 -0.19 -18.81 -12.64
C GLY A 251 1.02 -18.19 -11.95
N LYS A 252 0.84 -17.18 -11.09
CA LYS A 252 1.94 -16.67 -10.26
C LYS A 252 2.41 -17.73 -9.24
N PRO A 253 3.71 -17.76 -8.89
CA PRO A 253 4.30 -18.86 -8.10
C PRO A 253 3.59 -19.20 -6.79
N LYS A 254 3.06 -18.19 -6.08
CA LYS A 254 2.38 -18.32 -4.78
C LYS A 254 0.88 -18.08 -4.86
N ALA A 255 0.34 -17.86 -6.05
CA ALA A 255 -1.10 -17.78 -6.26
C ALA A 255 -1.74 -19.18 -6.14
N PRO A 256 -3.03 -19.26 -5.75
CA PRO A 256 -3.73 -20.53 -5.69
C PRO A 256 -3.79 -21.19 -7.09
N THR A 257 -3.87 -22.53 -7.12
CA THR A 257 -3.95 -23.30 -8.37
C THR A 257 -5.04 -24.38 -8.29
N GLY A 258 -5.47 -24.88 -9.45
CA GLY A 258 -6.51 -25.92 -9.54
C GLY A 258 -7.79 -25.51 -8.82
N ARG A 259 -8.36 -26.43 -8.01
CA ARG A 259 -9.60 -26.17 -7.26
C ARG A 259 -9.51 -24.94 -6.34
N HIS A 260 -8.36 -24.69 -5.73
CA HIS A 260 -8.19 -23.52 -4.86
C HIS A 260 -8.22 -22.20 -5.65
N TRP A 261 -7.79 -22.22 -6.92
CA TRP A 261 -7.93 -21.05 -7.81
C TRP A 261 -9.41 -20.75 -8.07
N ASP A 262 -10.20 -21.77 -8.40
CA ASP A 262 -11.63 -21.59 -8.66
C ASP A 262 -12.39 -21.11 -7.41
N GLU A 263 -11.98 -21.56 -6.22
CA GLU A 263 -12.49 -21.09 -4.93
C GLU A 263 -12.12 -19.64 -4.66
N ALA A 264 -10.85 -19.30 -4.90
CA ALA A 264 -10.37 -17.93 -4.75
C ALA A 264 -11.10 -16.98 -5.69
N LEU A 265 -11.29 -17.33 -6.96
CA LEU A 265 -12.05 -16.51 -7.91
C LEU A 265 -13.48 -16.23 -7.43
N ARG A 266 -14.21 -17.27 -7.01
CA ARG A 266 -15.58 -17.10 -6.48
C ARG A 266 -15.62 -16.19 -5.27
N PHE A 267 -14.63 -16.27 -4.39
CA PHE A 267 -14.52 -15.36 -3.25
C PHE A 267 -14.17 -13.94 -3.69
N TRP A 268 -13.17 -13.77 -4.56
CA TRP A 268 -12.70 -12.47 -5.01
C TRP A 268 -13.76 -11.69 -5.79
N GLU A 269 -14.66 -12.35 -6.52
CA GLU A 269 -15.82 -11.72 -7.18
C GLU A 269 -16.80 -11.06 -6.18
N THR A 270 -16.77 -11.47 -4.91
CA THR A 270 -17.59 -10.87 -3.84
C THR A 270 -16.93 -9.64 -3.19
N LEU A 271 -15.63 -9.42 -3.45
CA LEU A 271 -14.83 -8.35 -2.87
C LEU A 271 -15.05 -7.04 -3.62
N LYS A 272 -16.21 -6.43 -3.40
CA LYS A 272 -16.54 -5.08 -3.85
C LYS A 272 -17.44 -4.43 -2.83
N SER A 273 -17.46 -3.11 -2.76
CA SER A 273 -18.44 -2.41 -1.94
C SER A 273 -19.86 -2.77 -2.36
N ASP A 274 -20.73 -3.03 -1.37
CA ASP A 274 -22.14 -3.29 -1.61
C ASP A 274 -22.83 -2.01 -2.11
N GLU A 275 -23.89 -2.17 -2.90
CA GLU A 275 -24.73 -1.05 -3.29
C GLU A 275 -25.35 -0.40 -2.03
N GLY A 276 -25.21 0.92 -1.91
CA GLY A 276 -25.66 1.66 -0.73
C GLY A 276 -24.74 1.57 0.50
N ALA A 277 -23.52 1.02 0.37
CA ALA A 277 -22.52 1.08 1.44
C ALA A 277 -22.16 2.54 1.79
N PHE A 278 -21.99 2.80 3.09
CA PHE A 278 -21.75 4.13 3.62
C PHE A 278 -20.26 4.51 3.56
N PHE A 279 -19.98 5.73 3.10
CA PHE A 279 -18.65 6.34 3.12
C PHE A 279 -18.70 7.62 3.95
N ASP A 280 -17.75 7.78 4.87
CA ASP A 280 -17.61 8.96 5.70
C ASP A 280 -17.23 10.20 4.87
N SER A 281 -16.56 10.01 3.74
CA SER A 281 -16.20 11.06 2.78
C SER A 281 -16.25 10.54 1.35
N GLU A 282 -16.77 11.34 0.42
CA GLU A 282 -16.79 11.04 -1.01
C GLU A 282 -16.24 12.22 -1.81
N ILE A 283 -15.29 11.92 -2.71
CA ILE A 283 -14.68 12.87 -3.64
C ILE A 283 -14.91 12.36 -5.06
N ARG A 284 -15.19 13.27 -5.98
CA ARG A 284 -15.37 12.97 -7.40
C ARG A 284 -14.47 13.85 -8.25
N LEU A 285 -13.78 13.23 -9.20
CA LEU A 285 -12.98 13.89 -10.22
C LEU A 285 -13.45 13.44 -11.61
N ASP A 286 -13.40 14.36 -12.56
CA ASP A 286 -13.66 14.07 -13.97
C ASP A 286 -12.34 13.76 -14.67
N GLY A 287 -12.10 12.47 -14.90
CA GLY A 287 -10.94 11.93 -15.60
C GLY A 287 -10.78 12.46 -17.01
N ALA A 288 -11.88 12.81 -17.71
CA ALA A 288 -11.83 13.33 -19.08
C ALA A 288 -11.25 14.75 -19.16
N ASN A 289 -11.25 15.48 -18.04
CA ASN A 289 -10.73 16.84 -17.94
C ASN A 289 -9.36 16.91 -17.25
N LEU A 290 -8.74 15.77 -16.91
CA LEU A 290 -7.41 15.77 -16.32
C LEU A 290 -6.36 16.11 -17.39
N PRO A 291 -5.48 17.10 -17.14
CA PRO A 291 -4.28 17.28 -17.95
C PRO A 291 -3.17 16.33 -17.48
N PRO A 292 -2.05 16.22 -18.22
CA PRO A 292 -0.81 15.72 -17.65
C PRO A 292 -0.34 16.63 -16.51
N ILE A 293 0.05 16.06 -15.38
CA ILE A 293 0.32 16.74 -14.11
C ILE A 293 1.73 16.38 -13.60
N VAL A 294 2.38 17.39 -13.02
CA VAL A 294 3.66 17.25 -12.32
C VAL A 294 3.55 17.83 -10.90
N SER A 295 4.19 17.18 -9.94
CA SER A 295 4.43 17.76 -8.61
C SER A 295 5.69 18.61 -8.64
N TRP A 296 5.71 19.75 -7.95
CA TRP A 296 6.85 20.67 -7.89
C TRP A 296 7.20 21.06 -6.45
N GLY A 297 8.38 21.63 -6.23
CA GLY A 297 8.81 22.06 -4.91
C GLY A 297 9.12 20.90 -3.96
N THR A 298 8.61 20.95 -2.74
CA THR A 298 8.96 20.03 -1.64
C THR A 298 7.76 19.27 -1.07
N SER A 299 6.59 19.34 -1.70
CA SER A 299 5.36 18.71 -1.20
C SER A 299 4.62 17.98 -2.33
N PRO A 300 4.12 16.75 -2.12
CA PRO A 300 3.39 16.03 -3.16
C PRO A 300 1.99 16.60 -3.45
N GLU A 301 1.44 17.46 -2.59
CA GLU A 301 0.19 18.19 -2.89
C GLU A 301 0.40 19.39 -3.83
N ASP A 302 1.65 19.80 -4.03
CA ASP A 302 1.99 20.92 -4.89
C ASP A 302 2.05 20.44 -6.33
N VAL A 303 0.87 20.29 -6.92
CA VAL A 303 0.70 19.76 -8.27
C VAL A 303 0.25 20.85 -9.25
N ILE A 304 0.67 20.70 -10.50
CA ILE A 304 0.28 21.60 -11.58
C ILE A 304 0.26 20.84 -12.91
N SER A 305 -0.56 21.30 -13.87
CA SER A 305 -0.44 20.82 -15.25
C SER A 305 0.97 21.09 -15.78
N VAL A 306 1.47 20.21 -16.66
CA VAL A 306 2.75 20.42 -17.36
C VAL A 306 2.81 21.73 -18.16
N ASP A 307 1.66 22.27 -18.59
CA ASP A 307 1.54 23.56 -19.28
C ASP A 307 1.26 24.73 -18.33
N GLY A 308 1.19 24.47 -17.02
CA GLY A 308 0.81 25.45 -16.01
C GLY A 308 1.97 26.32 -15.53
N LEU A 309 1.61 27.36 -14.76
CA LEU A 309 2.55 28.30 -14.15
C LEU A 309 2.62 28.11 -12.64
N VAL A 310 3.83 27.85 -12.13
CA VAL A 310 4.09 27.77 -10.69
C VAL A 310 3.64 29.09 -10.03
N PRO A 311 2.86 29.05 -8.94
CA PRO A 311 2.27 30.24 -8.33
C PRO A 311 3.32 31.21 -7.79
N ASP A 312 3.11 32.51 -8.03
CA ASP A 312 3.89 33.58 -7.41
C ASP A 312 3.48 33.73 -5.93
N PRO A 313 4.39 33.47 -4.97
CA PRO A 313 4.08 33.59 -3.56
C PRO A 313 3.59 34.98 -3.14
N GLU A 314 4.02 36.06 -3.83
CA GLU A 314 3.61 37.42 -3.48
C GLU A 314 2.12 37.67 -3.73
N THR A 315 1.46 36.83 -4.53
CA THR A 315 0.01 36.89 -4.77
C THR A 315 -0.82 36.09 -3.76
N ILE A 316 -0.18 35.29 -2.89
CA ILE A 316 -0.86 34.43 -1.91
C ILE A 316 -1.16 35.23 -0.65
N ALA A 317 -2.43 35.35 -0.27
CA ALA A 317 -2.85 36.12 0.90
C ALA A 317 -2.46 35.46 2.23
N ASP A 318 -2.60 34.14 2.34
CA ASP A 318 -2.25 33.38 3.55
C ASP A 318 -0.73 33.35 3.75
N GLU A 319 -0.28 33.84 4.90
CA GLU A 319 1.15 33.96 5.21
C GLU A 319 1.85 32.60 5.32
N GLY A 320 1.16 31.60 5.86
CA GLY A 320 1.69 30.24 6.01
C GLY A 320 1.94 29.59 4.64
N GLN A 321 0.94 29.62 3.78
CA GLN A 321 1.02 29.14 2.40
C GLN A 321 2.07 29.93 1.61
N ARG A 322 2.07 31.27 1.69
CA ARG A 322 3.09 32.11 1.05
C ARG A 322 4.51 31.67 1.43
N ASN A 323 4.77 31.53 2.72
CA ASN A 323 6.09 31.13 3.22
C ASN A 323 6.45 29.70 2.81
N ALA A 324 5.47 28.79 2.76
CA ALA A 324 5.69 27.44 2.23
C ALA A 324 6.10 27.46 0.75
N LYS A 325 5.38 28.22 -0.09
CA LYS A 325 5.71 28.34 -1.53
C LYS A 325 7.06 29.02 -1.78
N LYS A 326 7.44 30.01 -0.96
CA LYS A 326 8.79 30.60 -1.00
C LYS A 326 9.89 29.57 -0.75
N ARG A 327 9.71 28.68 0.24
CA ARG A 327 10.67 27.59 0.51
C ARG A 327 10.70 26.57 -0.62
N ALA A 328 9.53 26.19 -1.14
CA ALA A 328 9.41 25.27 -2.26
C ALA A 328 10.17 25.77 -3.50
N LEU A 329 10.01 27.05 -3.85
CA LEU A 329 10.72 27.69 -4.96
C LEU A 329 12.23 27.82 -4.73
N ALA A 330 12.67 28.05 -3.49
CA ALA A 330 14.09 28.14 -3.17
C ALA A 330 14.82 26.80 -3.20
N TYR A 331 14.09 25.67 -3.10
CA TYR A 331 14.64 24.32 -3.20
C TYR A 331 14.89 23.88 -4.65
N MET A 332 14.08 24.36 -5.59
CA MET A 332 14.19 24.08 -7.02
C MET A 332 15.39 24.79 -7.65
#